data_AF-A0A523S5X6-F1
#
_entry.id   AF-A0A523S5X6-F1
#
_cell.length_a   1.000
_cell.length_b   1.000
_cell.length_c   1.000
_cell.angle_alpha   90.00
_cell.angle_beta   90.00
_cell.angle_gamma   90.00
#
_symmetry.space_group_name_H-M   'P 1'
#
loop_
_entity.id
_entity.type
_entity.pdbx_description
1 polymer ?
#
loop_
_entity_poly.entity_id
_entity_poly.type
_entity_poly.pdbx_seq_one_letter_code
_entity_poly.pdbx_strand_id
1 'polypeptide(L)'
;MALGDLGKKVSEALSQTIKGVGDVTKSTIDATRSNLVEGLRGVRDVVTEASGLAGDTVAGAIQAASQVGAELGSTAKGAVIGTIRGLGEVTTVTTGEISNIIRAAIKGTSEVGGDVAKVARDAAEGAVSTAKSVGLGLEDAAFSVARGAIQGARDTGGDLASVAKDTIQGTIKGANETGGDVMETIFGTARGTIKGTAEVGGDLASVARNAV
;
A
#
# COMPACT_ATOMS: atom_id res chain seq x y z
N MET A 1 -14.00 -7.55 -5.08
CA MET A 1 -13.54 -8.27 -6.30
C MET A 1 -13.00 -9.61 -5.83
N ALA A 2 -13.13 -10.69 -6.60
CA ALA A 2 -12.41 -11.91 -6.28
C ALA A 2 -10.91 -11.69 -6.54
N LEU A 3 -10.04 -12.18 -5.67
CA LEU A 3 -8.59 -12.18 -5.89
C LEU A 3 -8.24 -12.91 -7.19
N GLY A 4 -7.27 -12.38 -7.94
CA GLY A 4 -6.61 -13.16 -8.99
C GLY A 4 -5.85 -14.36 -8.42
N ASP A 5 -5.40 -15.26 -9.29
CA ASP A 5 -4.79 -16.53 -8.88
C ASP A 5 -3.50 -16.33 -8.08
N LEU A 6 -2.73 -15.27 -8.37
CA LEU A 6 -1.58 -14.90 -7.56
C LEU A 6 -2.00 -14.48 -6.14
N GLY A 7 -3.07 -13.69 -6.02
CA GLY A 7 -3.58 -13.27 -4.71
C GLY A 7 -4.04 -14.46 -3.85
N LYS A 8 -4.69 -15.46 -4.45
CA LYS A 8 -5.05 -16.70 -3.74
C LYS A 8 -3.81 -17.48 -3.28
N LYS A 9 -2.82 -17.64 -4.15
CA LYS A 9 -1.54 -18.31 -3.81
C LYS A 9 -0.83 -17.60 -2.66
N VAL A 10 -0.77 -16.27 -2.70
CA VAL A 10 -0.19 -15.44 -1.64
C VAL A 10 -0.98 -15.59 -0.36
N SER A 11 -2.32 -15.59 -0.44
CA SER A 11 -3.18 -15.77 0.73
C SER A 11 -2.93 -17.11 1.41
N GLU A 12 -2.92 -18.21 0.65
CA GLU A 12 -2.68 -19.56 1.19
C GLU A 12 -1.28 -19.71 1.80
N ALA A 13 -0.24 -19.22 1.11
CA ALA A 13 1.13 -19.27 1.60
C ALA A 13 1.31 -18.47 2.90
N LEU A 14 0.71 -17.27 2.97
CA LEU A 14 0.79 -16.42 4.16
C LEU A 14 -0.04 -16.96 5.33
N SER A 15 -1.23 -17.52 5.10
CA SER A 15 -2.02 -18.09 6.18
C SER A 15 -1.32 -19.26 6.88
N GLN A 16 -0.48 -20.02 6.17
CA GLN A 16 0.36 -21.05 6.77
C GLN A 16 1.56 -20.46 7.52
N THR A 17 2.20 -19.44 6.95
CA THR A 17 3.42 -18.83 7.50
C THR A 17 3.13 -17.97 8.75
N ILE A 18 2.09 -17.14 8.72
CA ILE A 18 1.72 -16.23 9.81
C ILE A 18 1.33 -17.01 11.07
N LYS A 19 0.74 -18.21 10.93
CA LYS A 19 0.43 -19.08 12.08
C LYS A 19 1.67 -19.63 12.80
N GLY A 20 2.83 -19.62 12.16
CA GLY A 20 4.06 -20.25 12.67
C GLY A 20 5.17 -19.29 13.11
N VAL A 21 5.04 -17.97 12.87
CA VAL A 21 6.14 -17.00 13.04
C VAL A 21 5.68 -15.80 13.87
N GLY A 22 6.54 -15.33 14.79
CA GLY A 22 6.26 -14.15 15.63
C GLY A 22 6.41 -12.79 14.91
N ASP A 23 7.16 -12.74 13.81
CA ASP A 23 7.37 -11.54 12.99
C ASP A 23 6.54 -11.61 11.69
N VAL A 24 5.30 -11.10 11.79
CA VAL A 24 4.33 -11.05 10.68
C VAL A 24 4.80 -10.14 9.57
N THR A 25 5.39 -8.99 9.90
CA THR A 25 5.79 -7.98 8.92
C THR A 25 6.88 -8.52 8.01
N LYS A 26 7.97 -9.07 8.57
CA LYS A 26 9.07 -9.61 7.76
C LYS A 26 8.61 -10.80 6.90
N SER A 27 7.83 -11.71 7.49
CA SER A 27 7.26 -12.84 6.76
C SER A 27 6.37 -12.40 5.61
N THR A 28 5.58 -11.33 5.82
CA THR A 28 4.73 -10.75 4.78
C THR A 28 5.57 -10.12 3.67
N ILE A 29 6.63 -9.39 4.00
CA ILE A 29 7.55 -8.80 3.01
C ILE A 29 8.13 -9.90 2.12
N ASP A 30 8.73 -10.93 2.72
CA ASP A 30 9.44 -11.97 2.00
C ASP A 30 8.50 -12.81 1.12
N ALA A 31 7.33 -13.19 1.63
CA ALA A 31 6.35 -13.96 0.87
C ALA A 31 5.75 -13.18 -0.30
N THR A 32 5.37 -11.92 -0.05
CA THR A 32 4.78 -11.04 -1.06
C THR A 32 5.79 -10.75 -2.18
N ARG A 33 7.02 -10.39 -1.81
CA ARG A 33 8.13 -10.17 -2.74
C ARG A 33 8.40 -11.41 -3.58
N SER A 34 8.59 -12.57 -2.93
CA SER A 34 8.97 -13.80 -3.64
C SER A 34 7.87 -14.25 -4.61
N ASN A 35 6.61 -14.22 -4.18
CA ASN A 35 5.49 -14.61 -5.05
C ASN A 35 5.30 -13.64 -6.21
N LEU A 36 5.45 -12.33 -6.00
CA LEU A 36 5.35 -11.37 -7.10
C LEU A 36 6.49 -11.55 -8.10
N VAL A 37 7.73 -11.69 -7.62
CA VAL A 37 8.89 -11.95 -8.50
C VAL A 37 8.70 -13.26 -9.28
N GLU A 38 8.23 -14.32 -8.63
CA GLU A 38 7.88 -15.57 -9.30
C GLU A 38 6.75 -15.41 -10.32
N GLY A 39 5.70 -14.67 -9.97
CA GLY A 39 4.55 -14.43 -10.83
C GLY A 39 4.91 -13.62 -12.08
N LEU A 40 5.89 -12.73 -11.97
CA LEU A 40 6.39 -11.94 -13.10
C LEU A 40 7.47 -12.68 -13.91
N ARG A 41 8.14 -13.70 -13.34
CA ARG A 41 9.14 -14.51 -14.05
C ARG A 41 8.45 -15.37 -15.11
N GLY A 42 8.70 -15.03 -16.37
CA GLY A 42 8.13 -15.75 -17.54
C GLY A 42 6.94 -15.05 -18.18
N VAL A 43 6.50 -13.92 -17.62
CA VAL A 43 5.54 -13.03 -18.26
C VAL A 43 6.21 -12.31 -19.44
N ARG A 44 5.53 -12.28 -20.60
CA ARG A 44 6.04 -11.61 -21.81
C ARG A 44 5.87 -10.09 -21.77
N ASP A 45 4.80 -9.59 -21.15
CA ASP A 45 4.54 -8.15 -20.98
C ASP A 45 4.46 -7.79 -19.49
N VAL A 46 5.63 -7.79 -18.85
CA VAL A 46 5.78 -7.54 -17.42
C VAL A 46 5.23 -6.17 -17.02
N VAL A 47 5.29 -5.18 -17.93
CA VAL A 47 4.86 -3.80 -17.64
C VAL A 47 3.35 -3.73 -17.43
N THR A 48 2.58 -4.38 -18.30
CA THR A 48 1.11 -4.38 -18.19
C THR A 48 0.63 -5.26 -17.04
N GLU A 49 1.30 -6.39 -16.80
CA GLU A 49 0.86 -7.39 -15.82
C GLU A 49 1.28 -7.05 -14.38
N ALA A 50 2.38 -6.31 -14.20
CA ALA A 50 2.92 -5.89 -12.91
C ALA A 50 1.89 -5.21 -12.00
N SER A 51 1.10 -4.27 -12.54
CA SER A 51 0.12 -3.53 -11.74
C SER A 51 -1.01 -4.42 -11.22
N GLY A 52 -1.49 -5.38 -12.03
CA GLY A 52 -2.53 -6.32 -11.63
C GLY A 52 -2.02 -7.29 -10.56
N LEU A 53 -0.85 -7.88 -10.81
CA LEU A 53 -0.21 -8.83 -9.89
C LEU A 53 0.19 -8.15 -8.56
N ALA A 54 0.65 -6.89 -8.60
CA ALA A 54 0.95 -6.12 -7.40
C ALA A 54 -0.30 -5.92 -6.53
N GLY A 55 -1.42 -5.55 -7.13
CA GLY A 55 -2.69 -5.40 -6.42
C GLY A 55 -3.18 -6.72 -5.83
N ASP A 56 -3.13 -7.80 -6.61
CA ASP A 56 -3.52 -9.14 -6.16
C ASP A 56 -2.66 -9.65 -5.00
N THR A 57 -1.35 -9.40 -5.05
CA THR A 57 -0.42 -9.84 -4.01
C THR A 57 -0.73 -9.13 -2.69
N VAL A 58 -0.97 -7.83 -2.70
CA VAL A 58 -1.33 -7.08 -1.50
C VAL A 58 -2.69 -7.50 -0.96
N ALA A 59 -3.71 -7.61 -1.83
CA ALA A 59 -5.04 -8.03 -1.40
C ALA A 59 -5.04 -9.47 -0.84
N GLY A 60 -4.26 -10.37 -1.44
CA GLY A 60 -4.03 -11.73 -0.94
C GLY A 60 -3.37 -11.76 0.43
N ALA A 61 -2.38 -10.90 0.68
CA ALA A 61 -1.75 -10.78 1.99
C ALA A 61 -2.73 -10.28 3.07
N ILE A 62 -3.56 -9.28 2.75
CA ILE A 62 -4.59 -8.77 3.66
C ILE A 62 -5.65 -9.84 3.94
N GLN A 63 -6.07 -10.60 2.93
CA GLN A 63 -7.03 -11.68 3.11
C GLN A 63 -6.44 -12.80 4.01
N ALA A 64 -5.18 -13.17 3.82
CA ALA A 64 -4.50 -14.11 4.71
C ALA A 64 -4.49 -13.63 6.15
N ALA A 65 -4.12 -12.37 6.38
CA ALA A 65 -4.09 -11.79 7.71
C ALA A 65 -5.46 -11.78 8.37
N SER A 66 -6.52 -11.44 7.62
CA SER A 66 -7.90 -11.53 8.10
C SER A 66 -8.29 -12.97 8.49
N GLN A 67 -7.98 -13.96 7.64
CA GLN A 67 -8.32 -15.37 7.91
C GLN A 67 -7.63 -15.94 9.15
N VAL A 68 -6.45 -15.44 9.50
CA VAL A 68 -5.68 -15.90 10.66
C VAL A 68 -5.75 -14.95 11.86
N GLY A 69 -6.53 -13.87 11.77
CA GLY A 69 -6.69 -12.88 12.83
C GLY A 69 -5.43 -12.03 13.11
N ALA A 70 -4.52 -11.91 12.14
CA ALA A 70 -3.34 -11.07 12.25
C ALA A 70 -3.67 -9.58 12.09
N GLU A 71 -2.78 -8.73 12.58
CA GLU A 71 -2.94 -7.28 12.49
C GLU A 71 -2.82 -6.79 11.03
N LEU A 72 -3.95 -6.38 10.46
CA LEU A 72 -4.03 -5.95 9.06
C LEU A 72 -3.09 -4.79 8.72
N GLY A 73 -2.86 -3.87 9.66
CA GLY A 73 -1.96 -2.72 9.47
C GLY A 73 -0.51 -3.13 9.24
N SER A 74 0.05 -3.92 10.16
CA SER A 74 1.40 -4.49 10.05
C SER A 74 1.57 -5.37 8.81
N THR A 75 0.54 -6.16 8.48
CA THR A 75 0.51 -6.92 7.22
C THR A 75 0.47 -6.01 6.00
N ALA A 76 -0.34 -4.95 6.00
CA ALA A 76 -0.40 -3.99 4.89
C ALA A 76 0.96 -3.33 4.67
N LYS A 77 1.61 -2.87 5.74
CA LYS A 77 2.98 -2.33 5.66
C LYS A 77 3.91 -3.35 5.01
N GLY A 78 3.93 -4.59 5.50
CA GLY A 78 4.79 -5.64 4.97
C GLY A 78 4.49 -6.01 3.51
N ALA A 79 3.21 -6.12 3.15
CA ALA A 79 2.76 -6.44 1.80
C ALA A 79 3.10 -5.32 0.81
N VAL A 80 2.93 -4.06 1.21
CA VAL A 80 3.31 -2.92 0.37
C VAL A 80 4.83 -2.90 0.13
N ILE A 81 5.63 -3.06 1.19
CA ILE A 81 7.10 -3.12 1.07
C ILE A 81 7.54 -4.28 0.17
N GLY A 82 7.02 -5.49 0.42
CA GLY A 82 7.34 -6.68 -0.34
C GLY A 82 6.98 -6.54 -1.82
N THR A 83 5.81 -5.98 -2.11
CA THR A 83 5.32 -5.75 -3.47
C THR A 83 6.19 -4.73 -4.19
N ILE A 84 6.48 -3.58 -3.58
CA ILE A 84 7.31 -2.54 -4.20
C ILE A 84 8.72 -3.06 -4.50
N ARG A 85 9.34 -3.77 -3.56
CA ARG A 85 10.66 -4.40 -3.79
C ARG A 85 10.61 -5.48 -4.87
N GLY A 86 9.58 -6.32 -4.83
CA GLY A 86 9.38 -7.36 -5.83
C GLY A 86 9.20 -6.78 -7.24
N LEU A 87 8.45 -5.69 -7.38
CA LEU A 87 8.37 -4.93 -8.62
C LEU A 87 9.74 -4.40 -9.03
N GLY A 88 10.45 -3.71 -8.13
CA GLY A 88 11.78 -3.14 -8.40
C GLY A 88 12.86 -4.14 -8.84
N GLU A 89 12.66 -5.43 -8.55
CA GLU A 89 13.55 -6.51 -9.00
C GLU A 89 13.28 -6.98 -10.44
N VAL A 90 12.08 -6.77 -10.95
CA VAL A 90 11.66 -7.27 -12.27
C VAL A 90 11.38 -6.13 -13.26
N THR A 91 10.94 -4.97 -12.78
CA THR A 91 10.56 -3.81 -13.58
C THR A 91 10.85 -2.49 -12.86
N THR A 92 10.69 -1.36 -13.56
CA THR A 92 10.80 -0.03 -12.96
C THR A 92 9.53 0.32 -12.21
N VAL A 93 9.66 0.66 -10.92
CA VAL A 93 8.53 1.10 -10.12
C VAL A 93 8.16 2.54 -10.46
N THR A 94 6.90 2.75 -10.83
CA THR A 94 6.31 4.05 -11.12
C THR A 94 5.49 4.55 -9.94
N THR A 95 5.27 5.88 -9.92
CA THR A 95 4.35 6.53 -8.99
C THR A 95 2.91 5.99 -9.10
N GLY A 96 2.48 5.64 -10.32
CA GLY A 96 1.18 5.02 -10.55
C GLY A 96 1.02 3.66 -9.86
N GLU A 97 2.06 2.84 -9.86
CA GLU A 97 2.05 1.53 -9.18
C GLU A 97 1.95 1.69 -7.66
N ILE A 98 2.66 2.64 -7.06
CA ILE A 98 2.52 2.94 -5.63
C ILE A 98 1.06 3.29 -5.30
N SER A 99 0.45 4.17 -6.08
CA SER A 99 -0.96 4.54 -5.89
C SER A 99 -1.90 3.33 -5.99
N ASN A 100 -1.66 2.43 -6.96
CA ASN A 100 -2.45 1.21 -7.15
C ASN A 100 -2.27 0.21 -5.99
N ILE A 101 -1.03 0.05 -5.50
CA ILE A 101 -0.67 -0.80 -4.37
C ILE A 101 -1.39 -0.34 -3.09
N ILE A 102 -1.37 0.96 -2.80
CA ILE A 102 -2.08 1.52 -1.64
C ILE A 102 -3.60 1.35 -1.80
N ARG A 103 -4.14 1.61 -3.00
CA ARG A 103 -5.55 1.39 -3.30
C ARG A 103 -5.96 -0.08 -3.09
N ALA A 104 -5.10 -1.02 -3.50
CA ALA A 104 -5.33 -2.45 -3.30
C ALA A 104 -5.30 -2.85 -1.81
N ALA A 105 -4.39 -2.30 -1.02
CA ALA A 105 -4.35 -2.52 0.43
C ALA A 105 -5.66 -2.06 1.11
N ILE A 106 -6.12 -0.85 0.77
CA ILE A 106 -7.37 -0.29 1.30
C ILE A 106 -8.58 -1.11 0.87
N LYS A 107 -8.66 -1.46 -0.40
CA LYS A 107 -9.76 -2.26 -0.94
C LYS A 107 -9.80 -3.64 -0.30
N GLY A 108 -8.68 -4.34 -0.23
CA GLY A 108 -8.57 -5.64 0.43
C GLY A 108 -8.98 -5.54 1.90
N THR A 109 -8.62 -4.44 2.58
CA THR A 109 -9.01 -4.20 3.98
C THR A 109 -10.50 -3.98 4.14
N SER A 110 -11.10 -3.17 3.27
CA SER A 110 -12.55 -2.96 3.27
C SER A 110 -13.33 -4.24 2.99
N GLU A 111 -12.84 -5.07 2.05
CA GLU A 111 -13.46 -6.37 1.71
C GLU A 111 -13.45 -7.37 2.88
N VAL A 112 -12.46 -7.26 3.78
CA VAL A 112 -12.39 -8.07 5.01
C VAL A 112 -12.97 -7.38 6.24
N GLY A 113 -13.59 -6.20 6.09
CA GLY A 113 -14.21 -5.44 7.19
C GLY A 113 -13.21 -4.81 8.17
N GLY A 114 -11.97 -4.57 7.74
CA GLY A 114 -10.92 -3.95 8.55
C GLY A 114 -10.98 -2.42 8.59
N ASP A 115 -10.13 -1.84 9.45
CA ASP A 115 -9.96 -0.39 9.55
C ASP A 115 -9.13 0.16 8.39
N VAL A 116 -9.82 0.77 7.44
CA VAL A 116 -9.23 1.36 6.24
C VAL A 116 -8.28 2.52 6.54
N ALA A 117 -8.58 3.35 7.55
CA ALA A 117 -7.73 4.50 7.88
C ALA A 117 -6.40 4.03 8.49
N LYS A 118 -6.48 3.08 9.44
CA LYS A 118 -5.29 2.45 10.01
C LYS A 118 -4.44 1.74 8.95
N VAL A 119 -5.06 1.00 8.03
CA VAL A 119 -4.31 0.36 6.93
C VAL A 119 -3.72 1.40 5.99
N ALA A 120 -4.43 2.48 5.66
CA ALA A 120 -3.88 3.55 4.85
C ALA A 120 -2.60 4.14 5.48
N ARG A 121 -2.58 4.35 6.80
CA ARG A 121 -1.38 4.78 7.55
C ARG A 121 -0.22 3.80 7.41
N ASP A 122 -0.44 2.53 7.74
CA ASP A 122 0.66 1.55 7.79
C ASP A 122 1.15 1.18 6.37
N ALA A 123 0.23 1.14 5.40
CA ALA A 123 0.57 0.99 3.97
C ALA A 123 1.38 2.19 3.46
N ALA A 124 0.98 3.42 3.81
CA ALA A 124 1.69 4.64 3.45
C ALA A 124 3.11 4.67 4.03
N GLU A 125 3.27 4.28 5.29
CA GLU A 125 4.55 4.12 5.95
C GLU A 125 5.45 3.11 5.22
N GLY A 126 4.89 1.96 4.82
CA GLY A 126 5.61 0.95 4.06
C GLY A 126 6.05 1.44 2.67
N ALA A 127 5.17 2.14 1.97
CA ALA A 127 5.48 2.68 0.64
C ALA A 127 6.57 3.75 0.69
N VAL A 128 6.44 4.75 1.56
CA VAL A 128 7.41 5.84 1.66
C VAL A 128 8.76 5.34 2.19
N SER A 129 8.77 4.44 3.18
CA SER A 129 10.03 3.87 3.70
C SER A 129 10.79 3.02 2.67
N THR A 130 10.10 2.52 1.64
CA THR A 130 10.69 1.65 0.60
C THR A 130 10.93 2.37 -0.73
N ALA A 131 10.33 3.54 -0.95
CA ALA A 131 10.42 4.29 -2.20
C ALA A 131 11.87 4.52 -2.68
N LYS A 132 12.76 4.94 -1.77
CA LYS A 132 14.19 5.14 -2.09
C LYS A 132 14.89 3.88 -2.59
N SER A 133 14.50 2.71 -2.07
CA SER A 133 15.12 1.43 -2.47
C SER A 133 14.84 1.03 -3.92
N VAL A 134 13.79 1.62 -4.52
CA VAL A 134 13.42 1.42 -5.93
C VAL A 134 13.66 2.68 -6.77
N GLY A 135 14.42 3.64 -6.26
CA GLY A 135 14.83 4.84 -7.00
C GLY A 135 13.79 5.96 -7.07
N LEU A 136 12.71 5.90 -6.29
CA LEU A 136 11.70 6.95 -6.24
C LEU A 136 12.03 8.04 -5.20
N GLY A 137 11.77 9.29 -5.57
CA GLY A 137 11.83 10.44 -4.66
C GLY A 137 10.76 10.36 -3.57
N LEU A 138 11.05 10.92 -2.40
CA LEU A 138 10.10 10.89 -1.29
C LEU A 138 8.88 11.77 -1.56
N GLU A 139 9.04 12.95 -2.19
CA GLU A 139 7.89 13.78 -2.58
C GLU A 139 6.91 13.02 -3.48
N ASP A 140 7.44 12.41 -4.55
CA ASP A 140 6.65 11.72 -5.56
C ASP A 140 5.95 10.48 -5.01
N ALA A 141 6.66 9.71 -4.17
CA ALA A 141 6.10 8.57 -3.49
C ALA A 141 4.99 9.01 -2.53
N ALA A 142 5.26 10.01 -1.68
CA ALA A 142 4.31 10.56 -0.72
C ALA A 142 3.04 11.09 -1.39
N PHE A 143 3.20 11.84 -2.50
CA PHE A 143 2.11 12.31 -3.33
C PHE A 143 1.25 11.16 -3.87
N SER A 144 1.89 10.12 -4.40
CA SER A 144 1.22 8.98 -5.03
C SER A 144 0.51 8.10 -4.01
N VAL A 145 1.13 7.90 -2.85
CA VAL A 145 0.55 7.22 -1.69
C VAL A 145 -0.72 7.95 -1.25
N ALA A 146 -0.63 9.25 -1.00
CA ALA A 146 -1.76 10.06 -0.54
C ALA A 146 -2.92 10.04 -1.54
N ARG A 147 -2.62 10.22 -2.82
CA ARG A 147 -3.61 10.16 -3.89
C ARG A 147 -4.26 8.78 -3.98
N GLY A 148 -3.47 7.71 -3.95
CA GLY A 148 -3.96 6.33 -3.98
C GLY A 148 -4.81 5.98 -2.77
N ALA A 149 -4.43 6.49 -1.59
CA ALA A 149 -5.18 6.30 -0.36
C ALA A 149 -6.57 6.93 -0.42
N ILE A 150 -6.65 8.19 -0.86
CA ILE A 150 -7.93 8.90 -1.00
C ILE A 150 -8.82 8.25 -2.05
N GLN A 151 -8.26 7.85 -3.19
CA GLN A 151 -9.02 7.15 -4.21
C GLN A 151 -9.52 5.79 -3.71
N GLY A 152 -8.68 5.01 -3.02
CA GLY A 152 -9.09 3.75 -2.40
C GLY A 152 -10.19 3.92 -1.37
N ALA A 153 -10.06 4.92 -0.49
CA ALA A 153 -11.09 5.23 0.49
C ALA A 153 -12.41 5.61 -0.18
N ARG A 154 -12.38 6.37 -1.27
CA ARG A 154 -13.60 6.68 -2.04
C ARG A 154 -14.21 5.47 -2.71
N ASP A 155 -13.40 4.60 -3.31
CA ASP A 155 -13.87 3.35 -3.92
C ASP A 155 -14.55 2.44 -2.89
N THR A 156 -14.12 2.48 -1.63
CA THR A 156 -14.66 1.66 -0.53
C THR A 156 -15.69 2.39 0.33
N GLY A 157 -16.02 3.65 0.04
CA GLY A 157 -16.92 4.46 0.88
C GLY A 157 -16.36 4.84 2.26
N GLY A 158 -15.05 4.79 2.44
CA GLY A 158 -14.35 5.18 3.66
C GLY A 158 -14.35 6.70 3.89
N ASP A 159 -14.09 7.09 5.14
CA ASP A 159 -13.96 8.49 5.53
C ASP A 159 -12.64 9.08 4.99
N LEU A 160 -12.77 9.95 3.99
CA LEU A 160 -11.63 10.63 3.39
C LEU A 160 -10.82 11.47 4.37
N ALA A 161 -11.45 12.10 5.36
CA ALA A 161 -10.77 12.96 6.30
C ALA A 161 -9.91 12.15 7.27
N SER A 162 -10.46 11.03 7.77
CA SER A 162 -9.72 10.08 8.59
C SER A 162 -8.58 9.43 7.81
N VAL A 163 -8.84 8.97 6.58
CA VAL A 163 -7.81 8.39 5.71
C VAL A 163 -6.72 9.40 5.36
N ALA A 164 -7.09 10.65 5.06
CA ALA A 164 -6.13 11.73 4.80
C ALA A 164 -5.16 11.91 5.97
N LYS A 165 -5.71 12.08 7.18
CA LYS A 165 -4.95 12.28 8.41
C LYS A 165 -3.99 11.11 8.66
N ASP A 166 -4.51 9.89 8.60
CA ASP A 166 -3.76 8.68 8.89
C ASP A 166 -2.68 8.41 7.83
N THR A 167 -2.97 8.71 6.56
CA THR A 167 -1.99 8.65 5.48
C THR A 167 -0.86 9.67 5.68
N ILE A 168 -1.17 10.90 6.13
CA ILE A 168 -0.15 11.90 6.47
C ILE A 168 0.75 11.40 7.58
N GLN A 169 0.18 10.83 8.66
CA GLN A 169 0.99 10.23 9.72
C GLN A 169 1.87 9.09 9.23
N GLY A 170 1.33 8.22 8.35
CA GLY A 170 2.05 7.09 7.77
C GLY A 170 3.24 7.54 6.91
N THR A 171 3.00 8.47 5.98
CA THR A 171 4.06 9.02 5.12
C THR A 171 5.16 9.70 5.92
N ILE A 172 4.83 10.52 6.94
CA ILE A 172 5.81 11.15 7.84
C ILE A 172 6.62 10.09 8.59
N LYS A 173 5.97 9.03 9.09
CA LYS A 173 6.66 7.95 9.79
C LYS A 173 7.61 7.19 8.86
N GLY A 174 7.18 6.89 7.63
CA GLY A 174 8.02 6.25 6.62
C GLY A 174 9.23 7.11 6.21
N ALA A 175 9.06 8.43 6.09
CA ALA A 175 10.16 9.35 5.83
C ALA A 175 11.17 9.39 6.99
N ASN A 176 10.69 9.46 8.24
CA ASN A 176 11.54 9.41 9.42
C ASN A 176 12.34 8.10 9.51
N GLU A 177 11.72 6.95 9.21
CA GLU A 177 12.41 5.65 9.19
C GLU A 177 13.59 5.59 8.21
N THR A 178 13.54 6.39 7.14
CA THR A 178 14.60 6.44 6.11
C THR A 178 15.57 7.60 6.27
N GLY A 179 15.44 8.40 7.35
CA GLY A 179 16.19 9.66 7.52
C GLY A 179 15.97 10.64 6.37
N GLY A 180 14.78 10.59 5.75
CA GLY A 180 14.40 11.44 4.62
C GLY A 180 14.03 12.87 5.00
N ASP A 181 13.89 13.72 3.99
CA ASP A 181 13.35 15.06 4.19
C ASP A 181 11.84 14.95 4.48
N VAL A 182 11.50 15.17 5.75
CA VAL A 182 10.13 15.12 6.25
C VAL A 182 9.31 16.27 5.68
N MET A 183 9.91 17.44 5.43
CA MET A 183 9.18 18.59 4.88
C MET A 183 8.80 18.35 3.42
N GLU A 184 9.73 17.83 2.61
CA GLU A 184 9.46 17.41 1.23
C GLU A 184 8.32 16.38 1.19
N THR A 185 8.38 15.39 2.08
CA THR A 185 7.33 14.36 2.22
C THR A 185 5.98 14.98 2.58
N ILE A 186 5.94 15.91 3.54
CA ILE A 186 4.71 16.63 3.94
C ILE A 186 4.11 17.37 2.74
N PHE A 187 4.92 18.08 1.95
CA PHE A 187 4.43 18.78 0.76
C PHE A 187 3.87 17.80 -0.29
N GLY A 188 4.60 16.72 -0.57
CA GLY A 188 4.16 15.66 -1.48
C GLY A 188 2.83 15.06 -1.04
N THR A 189 2.75 14.61 0.20
CA THR A 189 1.52 14.03 0.77
C THR A 189 0.37 15.04 0.73
N ALA A 190 0.54 16.26 1.26
CA ALA A 190 -0.55 17.25 1.30
C ALA A 190 -1.11 17.54 -0.10
N ARG A 191 -0.22 17.71 -1.09
CA ARG A 191 -0.62 17.90 -2.48
C ARG A 191 -1.36 16.68 -3.04
N GLY A 192 -0.89 15.48 -2.71
CA GLY A 192 -1.51 14.22 -3.11
C GLY A 192 -2.90 14.04 -2.52
N THR A 193 -3.07 14.36 -1.23
CA THR A 193 -4.36 14.28 -0.53
C THR A 193 -5.36 15.30 -1.10
N ILE A 194 -4.93 16.55 -1.30
CA ILE A 194 -5.78 17.62 -1.88
C ILE A 194 -6.19 17.24 -3.31
N LYS A 195 -5.23 16.84 -4.15
CA LYS A 195 -5.52 16.47 -5.54
C LYS A 195 -6.41 15.23 -5.61
N GLY A 196 -6.09 14.19 -4.83
CA GLY A 196 -6.91 12.99 -4.73
C GLY A 196 -8.33 13.32 -4.31
N THR A 197 -8.50 14.19 -3.32
CA THR A 197 -9.82 14.62 -2.81
C THR A 197 -10.59 15.41 -3.87
N ALA A 198 -9.93 16.29 -4.61
CA ALA A 198 -10.56 17.04 -5.70
C ALA A 198 -11.01 16.09 -6.83
N GLU A 199 -10.17 15.12 -7.22
CA GLU A 199 -10.48 14.15 -8.29
C GLU A 199 -11.69 13.26 -7.97
N VAL A 200 -11.91 12.95 -6.70
CA VAL A 200 -13.01 12.10 -6.23
C VAL A 200 -14.23 12.90 -5.73
N GLY A 201 -14.26 14.21 -5.95
CA GLY A 201 -15.35 15.09 -5.49
C GLY A 201 -15.54 15.08 -3.97
N GLY A 202 -14.44 15.06 -3.21
CA GLY A 202 -14.43 15.10 -1.74
C GLY A 202 -14.56 16.49 -1.14
N ASP A 203 -14.93 16.52 0.14
CA ASP A 203 -14.92 17.76 0.92
C ASP A 203 -13.47 18.12 1.28
N LEU A 204 -12.89 18.99 0.45
CA LEU A 204 -11.55 19.53 0.64
C LEU A 204 -11.40 20.27 1.98
N ALA A 205 -12.45 20.94 2.47
CA ALA A 205 -12.37 21.67 3.72
C ALA A 205 -12.31 20.72 4.92
N SER A 206 -13.08 19.62 4.87
CA SER A 206 -12.99 18.56 5.89
C SER A 206 -11.62 17.89 5.90
N VAL A 207 -11.11 17.51 4.72
CA VAL A 207 -9.79 16.89 4.58
C VAL A 207 -8.69 17.82 5.06
N ALA A 208 -8.71 19.10 4.65
CA ALA A 208 -7.70 20.07 5.06
C ALA A 208 -7.69 20.31 6.58
N ARG A 209 -8.85 20.36 7.23
CA ARG A 209 -8.95 20.53 8.69
C ARG A 209 -8.48 19.32 9.49
N ASN A 210 -8.60 18.11 8.94
CA ASN A 210 -8.18 16.89 9.63
C ASN A 210 -6.72 16.53 9.35
N ALA A 211 -6.14 17.10 8.29
CA ALA A 211 -4.76 16.91 7.87
C ALA A 211 -3.74 17.69 8.71
N VAL A 212 -4.15 18.75 9.40
CA VAL A 212 -3.32 19.69 10.18
C VAL A 212 -3.73 19.66 11.64
#